data_AF-A0AAU3U439-F1
#
_entry.id   AF-A0AAU3U439-F1
#
_cell.length_a   1.000
_cell.length_b   1.000
_cell.length_c   1.000
_cell.angle_alpha   90.00
_cell.angle_beta   90.00
_cell.angle_gamma   90.00
#
_symmetry.space_group_name_H-M   'P 1'
#
loop_
_entity.id
_entity.type
_entity.pdbx_description
1 polymer ?
#
loop_
_entity_poly.entity_id
_entity_poly.type
_entity_poly.pdbx_seq_one_letter_code
_entity_poly.pdbx_strand_id
1 'polypeptide(L)'
;MATPLSASKLVEILRAEDLTVVEVRNWRTHNRNTKGPWGPVNGVMIHHTVTSGTDASVNICYNGYSGLPGPLCHGVIDKKGHIHLVGNGRANHAGLGDSDVLRAVVNESRLPHDNEADTDGNRHFYGFECINLGDGRDPWPEAQKEAIEKVSAAICRHHGWSERSVIGHKEWQPGKQDPRGFTMDGMRKRIADRLAGKGSGGGKDPDPRPTPSKPSYAPFPGSGFFHVGQKSALVTAMGKRLVAEGCGHYEEGPSPEWTEADRKSYQAWQHKLGFKGKDADGIPGKVTWDRLKVPAS
;
A
#
# COMPACT_ATOMS: atom_id res chain seq x y z
N MET A 1 -26.81 -5.82 -7.29
CA MET A 1 -25.81 -4.73 -7.42
C MET A 1 -25.73 -4.00 -6.10
N ALA A 2 -24.54 -3.54 -5.67
CA ALA A 2 -24.39 -2.94 -4.35
C ALA A 2 -24.92 -1.49 -4.28
N THR A 3 -25.67 -1.20 -3.21
CA THR A 3 -26.19 0.13 -2.89
C THR A 3 -25.09 0.94 -2.19
N PRO A 4 -24.88 2.23 -2.50
CA PRO A 4 -23.83 3.00 -1.86
C PRO A 4 -24.03 3.22 -0.35
N LEU A 5 -22.92 3.29 0.39
CA LEU A 5 -22.87 3.57 1.82
C LEU A 5 -23.38 4.98 2.14
N SER A 6 -24.34 5.06 3.05
CA SER A 6 -24.66 6.32 3.71
C SER A 6 -23.48 6.80 4.56
N ALA A 7 -23.33 8.12 4.71
CA ALA A 7 -22.24 8.71 5.50
C ALA A 7 -22.14 8.12 6.93
N SER A 8 -23.28 7.89 7.60
CA SER A 8 -23.28 7.27 8.93
C SER A 8 -22.78 5.82 8.90
N LYS A 9 -23.16 5.02 7.90
CA LYS A 9 -22.68 3.63 7.79
C LYS A 9 -21.20 3.56 7.44
N LEU A 10 -20.69 4.49 6.63
CA LEU A 10 -19.25 4.59 6.36
C LEU A 10 -18.45 4.89 7.63
N VAL A 11 -18.88 5.84 8.48
CA VAL A 11 -18.23 6.10 9.77
C VAL A 11 -18.29 4.89 10.70
N GLU A 12 -19.43 4.19 10.74
CA GLU A 12 -19.62 2.99 11.57
C GLU A 12 -18.63 1.87 11.19
N ILE A 13 -18.57 1.46 9.92
CA ILE A 13 -17.73 0.34 9.49
C ILE A 13 -16.23 0.65 9.57
N LEU A 14 -15.83 1.92 9.39
CA LEU A 14 -14.43 2.32 9.54
C LEU A 14 -14.00 2.31 11.01
N ARG A 15 -14.82 2.84 11.93
CA ARG A 15 -14.53 2.78 13.37
C ARG A 15 -14.55 1.33 13.90
N ALA A 16 -15.30 0.42 13.27
CA ALA A 16 -15.29 -1.02 13.58
C ALA A 16 -14.02 -1.78 13.11
N GLU A 17 -13.13 -1.14 12.35
CA GLU A 17 -11.78 -1.62 12.01
C GLU A 17 -10.68 -0.81 12.75
N ASP A 18 -11.01 -0.24 13.92
CA ASP A 18 -10.12 0.57 14.77
C ASP A 18 -9.49 1.78 14.04
N LEU A 19 -10.18 2.37 13.06
CA LEU A 19 -9.69 3.55 12.35
C LEU A 19 -10.03 4.85 13.08
N THR A 20 -9.05 5.74 13.18
CA THR A 20 -9.26 7.13 13.61
C THR A 20 -9.91 7.91 12.47
N VAL A 21 -11.24 8.06 12.54
CA VAL A 21 -12.06 8.77 11.54
C VAL A 21 -12.28 10.23 11.94
N VAL A 22 -11.72 11.14 11.15
CA VAL A 22 -11.92 12.60 11.22
C VAL A 22 -13.00 13.00 10.21
N GLU A 23 -13.99 13.77 10.66
CA GLU A 23 -15.13 14.20 9.84
C GLU A 23 -14.94 15.65 9.38
N VAL A 24 -14.71 15.89 8.08
CA VAL A 24 -14.33 17.22 7.58
C VAL A 24 -15.55 18.03 7.16
N ARG A 25 -15.86 19.11 7.89
CA ARG A 25 -16.94 20.08 7.54
C ARG A 25 -18.27 19.36 7.25
N ASN A 26 -18.94 19.64 6.13
CA ASN A 26 -20.18 18.96 5.72
C ASN A 26 -19.95 17.77 4.76
N TRP A 27 -18.83 17.04 4.87
CA TRP A 27 -18.49 15.89 4.01
C TRP A 27 -19.67 14.93 3.75
N ARG A 28 -20.53 14.72 4.76
CA ARG A 28 -21.74 13.88 4.73
C ARG A 28 -22.72 14.23 3.60
N THR A 29 -22.68 15.47 3.10
CA THR A 29 -23.50 15.97 1.98
C THR A 29 -22.67 16.59 0.85
N HIS A 30 -21.34 16.58 0.95
CA HIS A 30 -20.44 17.10 -0.07
C HIS A 30 -20.19 16.04 -1.15
N ASN A 31 -20.67 16.28 -2.38
CA ASN A 31 -20.55 15.37 -3.52
C ASN A 31 -20.87 16.07 -4.86
N ARG A 32 -20.84 15.28 -5.93
CA ARG A 32 -21.09 15.65 -7.32
C ARG A 32 -22.24 14.87 -7.95
N ASN A 33 -23.25 14.47 -7.16
CA ASN A 33 -24.44 13.77 -7.66
C ASN A 33 -25.19 14.58 -8.73
N THR A 34 -25.04 15.91 -8.74
CA THR A 34 -25.56 16.81 -9.80
C THR A 34 -24.81 16.72 -11.14
N LYS A 35 -23.77 15.88 -11.25
CA LYS A 35 -22.98 15.65 -12.47
C LYS A 35 -23.10 14.22 -13.03
N GLY A 36 -23.86 13.36 -12.37
CA GLY A 36 -24.07 11.97 -12.79
C GLY A 36 -24.56 11.11 -11.64
N PRO A 37 -25.07 9.90 -11.93
CA PRO A 37 -25.51 8.95 -10.90
C PRO A 37 -24.37 8.62 -9.93
N TRP A 38 -24.75 8.29 -8.69
CA TRP A 38 -23.86 7.65 -7.72
C TRP A 38 -24.34 6.22 -7.49
N GLY A 39 -23.45 5.26 -7.71
CA GLY A 39 -23.78 3.84 -7.75
C GLY A 39 -24.34 3.34 -9.11
N PRO A 40 -24.57 2.02 -9.23
CA PRO A 40 -24.19 0.98 -8.26
C PRO A 40 -22.68 0.98 -8.04
N VAL A 41 -22.26 0.75 -6.80
CA VAL A 41 -20.83 0.70 -6.46
C VAL A 41 -20.29 -0.71 -6.66
N ASN A 42 -18.99 -0.79 -6.94
CA ASN A 42 -18.31 -2.03 -7.34
C ASN A 42 -16.94 -2.21 -6.69
N GLY A 43 -16.34 -1.17 -6.11
CA GLY A 43 -15.05 -1.30 -5.44
C GLY A 43 -14.53 -0.07 -4.71
N VAL A 44 -13.28 -0.17 -4.26
CA VAL A 44 -12.48 0.87 -3.60
C VAL A 44 -11.31 1.19 -4.52
N MET A 45 -11.01 2.48 -4.71
CA MET A 45 -9.88 2.93 -5.55
C MET A 45 -8.86 3.67 -4.71
N ILE A 46 -7.59 3.27 -4.79
CA ILE A 46 -6.50 3.85 -4.01
C ILE A 46 -5.67 4.79 -4.88
N HIS A 47 -5.45 6.01 -4.38
CA HIS A 47 -4.71 7.09 -5.04
C HIS A 47 -3.52 7.55 -4.19
N HIS A 48 -2.66 8.38 -4.79
CA HIS A 48 -1.80 9.29 -4.02
C HIS A 48 -2.06 10.75 -4.40
N THR A 49 -1.94 11.63 -3.43
CA THR A 49 -2.40 13.03 -3.57
C THR A 49 -1.44 13.94 -4.35
N VAL A 50 -0.21 13.50 -4.64
CA VAL A 50 0.89 14.33 -5.18
C VAL A 50 1.13 15.59 -4.32
N THR A 51 0.85 15.52 -3.02
CA THR A 51 0.94 16.64 -2.07
C THR A 51 1.47 16.21 -0.71
N SER A 52 1.83 17.18 0.12
CA SER A 52 2.35 16.97 1.47
C SER A 52 1.68 17.91 2.49
N GLY A 53 1.70 17.49 3.77
CA GLY A 53 1.06 18.19 4.88
C GLY A 53 -0.44 17.89 4.98
N THR A 54 -0.88 17.35 6.13
CA THR A 54 -2.27 16.87 6.32
C THR A 54 -3.30 17.92 5.94
N ASP A 55 -3.24 19.11 6.50
CA ASP A 55 -4.25 20.15 6.28
C ASP A 55 -4.28 20.63 4.83
N ALA A 56 -3.14 20.68 4.15
CA ALA A 56 -3.07 21.08 2.74
C ALA A 56 -3.69 20.02 1.83
N SER A 57 -3.32 18.74 2.00
CA SER A 57 -3.90 17.62 1.25
C SER A 57 -5.41 17.46 1.52
N VAL A 58 -5.85 17.56 2.78
CA VAL A 58 -7.29 17.50 3.11
C VAL A 58 -8.05 18.67 2.50
N ASN A 59 -7.48 19.89 2.49
CA ASN A 59 -8.13 21.05 1.85
C ASN A 59 -8.24 20.90 0.34
N ILE A 60 -7.21 20.47 -0.39
CA ILE A 60 -7.31 20.28 -1.84
C ILE A 60 -8.21 19.10 -2.21
N CYS A 61 -8.18 17.99 -1.46
CA CYS A 61 -9.10 16.87 -1.71
C CYS A 61 -10.56 17.23 -1.40
N TYR A 62 -10.83 18.12 -0.45
CA TYR A 62 -12.17 18.62 -0.16
C TYR A 62 -12.63 19.67 -1.20
N ASN A 63 -11.85 20.71 -1.44
CA ASN A 63 -12.24 21.85 -2.30
C ASN A 63 -12.15 21.51 -3.80
N GLY A 64 -11.18 20.66 -4.17
CA GLY A 64 -10.63 20.60 -5.52
C GLY A 64 -9.94 21.91 -5.94
N TYR A 65 -9.82 22.10 -7.24
CA TYR A 65 -9.29 23.30 -7.88
C TYR A 65 -10.11 23.65 -9.13
N SER A 66 -9.79 24.75 -9.82
CA SER A 66 -10.60 25.29 -10.95
C SER A 66 -10.86 24.26 -12.06
N GLY A 67 -9.84 23.50 -12.48
CA GLY A 67 -9.96 22.45 -13.50
C GLY A 67 -10.57 21.14 -13.01
N LEU A 68 -10.59 20.89 -11.70
CA LEU A 68 -11.18 19.68 -11.09
C LEU A 68 -11.75 20.05 -9.71
N PRO A 69 -12.99 20.56 -9.63
CA PRO A 69 -13.55 20.98 -8.35
C PRO A 69 -13.97 19.74 -7.53
N GLY A 70 -13.96 19.86 -6.20
CA GLY A 70 -14.10 18.73 -5.29
C GLY A 70 -15.52 18.17 -5.11
N PRO A 71 -15.68 17.19 -4.19
CA PRO A 71 -14.59 16.48 -3.51
C PRO A 71 -13.84 15.56 -4.50
N LEU A 72 -12.53 15.39 -4.27
CA LEU A 72 -11.62 14.57 -5.08
C LEU A 72 -11.48 13.12 -4.58
N CYS A 73 -12.18 12.76 -3.51
CA CYS A 73 -12.23 11.41 -2.94
C CYS A 73 -13.39 11.33 -1.93
N HIS A 74 -13.56 10.17 -1.31
CA HIS A 74 -14.42 10.00 -0.14
C HIS A 74 -13.68 10.32 1.16
N GLY A 75 -12.41 9.91 1.26
CA GLY A 75 -11.55 10.24 2.39
C GLY A 75 -10.07 10.31 2.03
N VAL A 76 -9.32 11.09 2.82
CA VAL A 76 -7.87 11.24 2.73
C VAL A 76 -7.21 10.44 3.84
N ILE A 77 -6.16 9.67 3.50
CA ILE A 77 -5.38 8.85 4.45
C ILE A 77 -4.03 9.51 4.69
N ASP A 78 -3.84 10.08 5.87
CA ASP A 78 -2.59 10.78 6.21
C ASP A 78 -1.44 9.83 6.60
N LYS A 79 -0.24 10.37 6.77
CA LYS A 79 0.97 9.60 7.12
C LYS A 79 0.88 8.88 8.48
N LYS A 80 -0.09 9.23 9.34
CA LYS A 80 -0.38 8.56 10.63
C LYS A 80 -1.45 7.47 10.50
N GLY A 81 -2.10 7.35 9.34
CA GLY A 81 -3.21 6.42 9.12
C GLY A 81 -4.57 6.95 9.58
N HIS A 82 -4.71 8.26 9.84
CA HIS A 82 -6.01 8.85 10.14
C HIS A 82 -6.82 9.02 8.83
N ILE A 83 -8.13 8.74 8.90
CA ILE A 83 -9.05 8.84 7.77
C ILE A 83 -9.84 10.13 7.86
N HIS A 84 -9.51 11.11 7.02
CA HIS A 84 -10.19 12.39 6.94
C HIS A 84 -11.28 12.32 5.86
N LEU A 85 -12.52 12.06 6.27
CA LEU A 85 -13.65 11.93 5.33
C LEU A 85 -14.06 13.30 4.79
N VAL A 86 -14.03 13.46 3.46
CA VAL A 86 -14.24 14.73 2.74
C VAL A 86 -15.44 14.71 1.79
N GLY A 87 -16.02 13.55 1.46
CA GLY A 87 -17.22 13.47 0.62
C GLY A 87 -18.04 12.18 0.80
N ASN A 88 -19.34 12.25 0.50
CA ASN A 88 -20.24 11.09 0.45
C ASN A 88 -21.25 11.26 -0.70
N GLY A 89 -21.11 10.42 -1.74
CA GLY A 89 -21.74 10.59 -3.04
C GLY A 89 -20.68 10.56 -4.15
N ARG A 90 -21.07 10.76 -5.41
CA ARG A 90 -20.14 10.82 -6.55
C ARG A 90 -19.02 11.83 -6.26
N ALA A 91 -17.76 11.40 -6.29
CA ALA A 91 -16.58 12.25 -6.15
C ALA A 91 -15.81 12.32 -7.49
N ASN A 92 -14.92 13.29 -7.68
CA ASN A 92 -14.11 13.42 -8.90
C ASN A 92 -12.71 12.84 -8.67
N HIS A 93 -12.55 11.52 -8.83
CA HIS A 93 -11.30 10.82 -8.48
C HIS A 93 -10.85 9.84 -9.58
N ALA A 94 -11.72 8.91 -10.00
CA ALA A 94 -11.41 7.86 -10.97
C ALA A 94 -11.45 8.33 -12.43
N GLY A 95 -12.05 9.49 -12.71
CA GLY A 95 -12.13 10.02 -14.08
C GLY A 95 -12.84 9.06 -15.06
N LEU A 96 -12.34 9.03 -16.30
CA LEU A 96 -12.63 7.97 -17.26
C LEU A 96 -11.55 6.88 -17.16
N GLY A 97 -11.94 5.63 -17.28
CA GLY A 97 -11.05 4.49 -17.36
C GLY A 97 -11.72 3.30 -18.05
N ASP A 98 -11.16 2.12 -17.84
CA ASP A 98 -11.33 0.96 -18.69
C ASP A 98 -12.56 0.09 -18.33
N SER A 99 -13.49 -0.13 -19.27
CA SER A 99 -14.69 -0.94 -19.05
C SER A 99 -14.41 -2.43 -18.82
N ASP A 100 -13.31 -2.96 -19.33
CA ASP A 100 -12.87 -4.34 -19.13
C ASP A 100 -12.28 -4.52 -17.73
N VAL A 101 -11.56 -3.52 -17.20
CA VAL A 101 -11.20 -3.44 -15.78
C VAL A 101 -12.45 -3.35 -14.90
N LEU A 102 -13.43 -2.50 -15.23
CA LEU A 102 -14.67 -2.42 -14.44
C LEU A 102 -15.38 -3.78 -14.42
N ARG A 103 -15.44 -4.47 -15.57
CA ARG A 103 -16.00 -5.82 -15.70
C ARG A 103 -15.24 -6.84 -14.85
N ALA A 104 -13.91 -6.73 -14.76
CA ALA A 104 -13.10 -7.59 -13.88
C ALA A 104 -13.35 -7.32 -12.39
N VAL A 105 -13.53 -6.05 -11.98
CA VAL A 105 -13.92 -5.65 -10.62
C VAL A 105 -15.33 -6.15 -10.27
N VAL A 106 -16.30 -5.98 -11.18
CA VAL A 106 -17.70 -6.43 -11.02
C VAL A 106 -17.80 -7.94 -10.85
N ASN A 107 -16.96 -8.69 -11.56
CA ASN A 107 -16.92 -10.15 -11.53
C ASN A 107 -15.93 -10.72 -10.49
N GLU A 108 -15.26 -9.87 -9.72
CA GLU A 108 -14.20 -10.22 -8.77
C GLU A 108 -13.14 -11.18 -9.36
N SER A 109 -12.71 -10.89 -10.59
CA SER A 109 -11.79 -11.74 -11.36
C SER A 109 -10.34 -11.21 -11.29
N ARG A 110 -9.47 -11.57 -12.26
CA ARG A 110 -8.15 -10.95 -12.42
C ARG A 110 -8.30 -9.76 -13.36
N LEU A 111 -7.77 -8.61 -12.98
CA LEU A 111 -7.77 -7.42 -13.84
C LEU A 111 -7.00 -7.70 -15.16
N PRO A 112 -7.48 -7.18 -16.30
CA PRO A 112 -6.71 -7.12 -17.54
C PRO A 112 -5.58 -6.09 -17.41
N HIS A 113 -4.81 -5.91 -18.49
CA HIS A 113 -4.05 -4.67 -18.68
C HIS A 113 -5.02 -3.60 -19.19
N ASP A 114 -5.03 -2.42 -18.58
CA ASP A 114 -5.85 -1.29 -19.01
C ASP A 114 -5.38 -0.74 -20.36
N ASN A 115 -6.29 -0.59 -21.32
CA ASN A 115 -5.97 -0.05 -22.65
C ASN A 115 -6.98 1.01 -23.14
N GLU A 116 -8.10 1.21 -22.45
CA GLU A 116 -9.14 2.17 -22.84
C GLU A 116 -9.54 3.14 -21.71
N ALA A 117 -10.33 4.15 -22.06
CA ALA A 117 -10.81 5.18 -21.14
C ALA A 117 -12.24 5.60 -21.51
N ASP A 118 -13.14 4.61 -21.59
CA ASP A 118 -14.51 4.74 -22.09
C ASP A 118 -15.55 4.98 -20.98
N THR A 119 -15.22 4.68 -19.73
CA THR A 119 -16.19 4.50 -18.63
C THR A 119 -15.98 5.48 -17.48
N ASP A 120 -17.06 6.13 -17.02
CA ASP A 120 -17.03 7.02 -15.84
C ASP A 120 -16.88 6.23 -14.53
N GLY A 121 -15.64 6.06 -14.06
CA GLY A 121 -15.35 5.35 -12.81
C GLY A 121 -15.89 6.06 -11.56
N ASN A 122 -16.13 7.37 -11.64
CA ASN A 122 -16.52 8.22 -10.49
C ASN A 122 -17.86 7.82 -9.84
N ARG A 123 -18.71 7.05 -10.55
CA ARG A 123 -19.97 6.52 -10.01
C ARG A 123 -19.84 5.14 -9.34
N HIS A 124 -18.74 4.42 -9.58
CA HIS A 124 -18.58 2.99 -9.27
C HIS A 124 -17.65 2.73 -8.07
N PHE A 125 -16.72 3.65 -7.77
CA PHE A 125 -15.65 3.41 -6.80
C PHE A 125 -15.71 4.33 -5.58
N TYR A 126 -15.34 3.80 -4.41
CA TYR A 126 -14.98 4.62 -3.25
C TYR A 126 -13.50 5.03 -3.36
N GLY A 127 -13.23 6.20 -3.94
CA GLY A 127 -11.86 6.75 -3.98
C GLY A 127 -11.33 7.13 -2.59
N PHE A 128 -10.11 6.67 -2.26
CA PHE A 128 -9.34 7.11 -1.09
C PHE A 128 -7.99 7.66 -1.51
N GLU A 129 -7.69 8.87 -1.03
CA GLU A 129 -6.53 9.67 -1.40
C GLU A 129 -5.45 9.61 -0.32
N CYS A 130 -4.30 9.02 -0.63
CA CYS A 130 -3.26 8.84 0.37
C CYS A 130 -2.19 9.93 0.26
N ILE A 131 -1.86 10.59 1.37
CA ILE A 131 -0.86 11.66 1.38
C ILE A 131 0.51 11.08 1.02
N ASN A 132 0.93 11.29 -0.22
CA ASN A 132 2.22 10.90 -0.74
C ASN A 132 2.59 11.75 -1.97
N LEU A 133 3.86 12.11 -2.11
CA LEU A 133 4.38 12.92 -3.23
C LEU A 133 4.31 12.22 -4.60
N GLY A 134 4.15 10.90 -4.64
CA GLY A 134 4.01 10.14 -5.88
C GLY A 134 5.31 9.93 -6.67
N ASP A 135 6.44 10.43 -6.18
CA ASP A 135 7.76 10.34 -6.83
C ASP A 135 8.42 8.95 -6.73
N GLY A 136 7.88 8.07 -5.88
CA GLY A 136 8.42 6.75 -5.58
C GLY A 136 9.56 6.74 -4.56
N ARG A 137 9.82 7.87 -3.88
CA ARG A 137 10.84 8.02 -2.82
C ARG A 137 10.20 8.39 -1.48
N ASP A 138 9.15 9.21 -1.50
CA ASP A 138 8.37 9.54 -0.31
C ASP A 138 7.79 8.26 0.32
N PRO A 139 8.14 7.92 1.58
CA PRO A 139 7.76 6.65 2.18
C PRO A 139 6.26 6.51 2.40
N TRP A 140 5.83 5.26 2.43
CA TRP A 140 4.51 4.81 2.88
C TRP A 140 4.65 4.17 4.26
N PRO A 141 4.40 4.90 5.37
CA PRO A 141 4.47 4.35 6.72
C PRO A 141 3.55 3.14 6.89
N GLU A 142 3.92 2.18 7.75
CA GLU A 142 3.07 1.01 7.99
C GLU A 142 1.67 1.41 8.49
N ALA A 143 1.54 2.45 9.33
CA ALA A 143 0.24 2.97 9.76
C ALA A 143 -0.63 3.49 8.60
N GLN A 144 -0.03 4.12 7.58
CA GLN A 144 -0.76 4.55 6.38
C GLN A 144 -1.19 3.35 5.52
N LYS A 145 -0.36 2.29 5.43
CA LYS A 145 -0.68 1.07 4.69
C LYS A 145 -1.70 0.18 5.41
N GLU A 146 -1.62 0.09 6.73
CA GLU A 146 -2.63 -0.56 7.57
C GLU A 146 -3.97 0.19 7.50
N ALA A 147 -3.94 1.52 7.41
CA ALA A 147 -5.15 2.31 7.20
C ALA A 147 -5.80 2.04 5.83
N ILE A 148 -5.03 1.93 4.73
CA ILE A 148 -5.55 1.50 3.42
C ILE A 148 -6.18 0.10 3.50
N GLU A 149 -5.46 -0.85 4.12
CA GLU A 149 -5.89 -2.23 4.34
C GLU A 149 -7.23 -2.30 5.11
N LYS A 150 -7.33 -1.58 6.23
CA LYS A 150 -8.51 -1.49 7.08
C LYS A 150 -9.70 -0.81 6.39
N VAL A 151 -9.48 0.33 5.73
CA VAL A 151 -10.53 1.04 4.96
C VAL A 151 -11.13 0.11 3.91
N SER A 152 -10.26 -0.56 3.15
CA SER A 152 -10.67 -1.44 2.06
C SER A 152 -11.39 -2.68 2.60
N ALA A 153 -10.87 -3.33 3.64
CA ALA A 153 -11.52 -4.48 4.28
C ALA A 153 -12.88 -4.12 4.91
N ALA A 154 -13.02 -2.94 5.53
CA ALA A 154 -14.30 -2.47 6.07
C ALA A 154 -15.38 -2.40 4.97
N ILE A 155 -15.05 -1.76 3.85
CA ILE A 155 -15.98 -1.54 2.73
C ILE A 155 -16.27 -2.85 2.00
N CYS A 156 -15.26 -3.67 1.70
CA CYS A 156 -15.45 -4.97 1.07
C CYS A 156 -16.32 -5.90 1.94
N ARG A 157 -16.03 -6.01 3.24
CA ARG A 157 -16.83 -6.83 4.17
C ARG A 157 -18.28 -6.33 4.29
N HIS A 158 -18.53 -5.04 4.15
CA HIS A 158 -19.90 -4.50 4.15
C HIS A 158 -20.70 -4.88 2.90
N HIS A 159 -20.07 -4.87 1.72
CA HIS A 159 -20.73 -5.20 0.43
C HIS A 159 -20.68 -6.68 0.07
N GLY A 160 -19.92 -7.49 0.82
CA GLY A 160 -19.72 -8.92 0.56
C GLY A 160 -18.59 -9.22 -0.44
N TRP A 161 -17.73 -8.24 -0.73
CA TRP A 161 -16.61 -8.36 -1.68
C TRP A 161 -15.34 -8.97 -1.05
N SER A 162 -14.49 -9.51 -1.91
CA SER A 162 -13.10 -9.90 -1.65
C SER A 162 -12.13 -8.70 -1.75
N GLU A 163 -10.83 -8.99 -1.74
CA GLU A 163 -9.78 -8.01 -2.07
C GLU A 163 -9.81 -7.54 -3.53
N ARG A 164 -10.49 -8.25 -4.44
CA ARG A 164 -10.44 -8.00 -5.89
C ARG A 164 -11.24 -6.77 -6.31
N SER A 165 -12.18 -6.34 -5.49
CA SER A 165 -12.85 -5.04 -5.60
C SER A 165 -11.98 -3.85 -5.16
N VAL A 166 -10.66 -4.03 -4.95
CA VAL A 166 -9.75 -2.96 -4.50
C VAL A 166 -8.61 -2.76 -5.50
N ILE A 167 -8.62 -1.62 -6.19
CA ILE A 167 -7.70 -1.33 -7.30
C ILE A 167 -6.93 -0.01 -7.10
N GLY A 168 -5.77 0.11 -7.74
CA GLY A 168 -5.08 1.38 -7.93
C GLY A 168 -5.60 2.10 -9.18
N HIS A 169 -5.46 3.42 -9.23
CA HIS A 169 -5.79 4.20 -10.44
C HIS A 169 -4.95 3.80 -11.67
N LYS A 170 -3.71 3.36 -11.42
CA LYS A 170 -2.77 2.74 -12.38
C LYS A 170 -3.16 1.32 -12.84
N GLU A 171 -4.24 0.76 -12.31
CA GLU A 171 -4.88 -0.46 -12.79
C GLU A 171 -6.24 -0.13 -13.44
N TRP A 172 -6.57 1.16 -13.64
CA TRP A 172 -7.90 1.66 -14.06
C TRP A 172 -7.88 2.52 -15.34
N GLN A 173 -6.86 3.37 -15.52
CA GLN A 173 -6.77 4.29 -16.66
C GLN A 173 -5.36 4.32 -17.26
N PRO A 174 -5.20 4.13 -18.59
CA PRO A 174 -3.91 4.16 -19.27
C PRO A 174 -3.07 5.40 -18.95
N GLY A 175 -1.81 5.16 -18.59
CA GLY A 175 -0.84 6.20 -18.26
C GLY A 175 -0.89 6.73 -16.81
N LYS A 176 -1.82 6.27 -15.97
CA LYS A 176 -1.80 6.55 -14.53
C LYS A 176 -0.67 5.81 -13.83
N GLN A 177 -0.22 6.35 -12.69
CA GLN A 177 0.89 5.80 -11.90
C GLN A 177 0.56 5.69 -10.40
N ASP A 178 -0.59 6.23 -9.96
CA ASP A 178 -1.05 6.18 -8.58
C ASP A 178 -1.74 4.85 -8.24
N PRO A 179 -1.41 4.18 -7.11
CA PRO A 179 -0.40 4.55 -6.12
C PRO A 179 1.00 4.01 -6.48
N ARG A 180 2.01 4.88 -6.57
CA ARG A 180 3.43 4.52 -6.70
C ARG A 180 4.08 4.29 -5.33
N GLY A 181 4.92 3.26 -5.19
CA GLY A 181 5.68 2.93 -3.98
C GLY A 181 5.28 1.61 -3.30
N PHE A 182 4.16 0.99 -3.70
CA PHE A 182 3.82 -0.40 -3.37
C PHE A 182 3.07 -1.08 -4.53
N THR A 183 2.99 -2.42 -4.49
CA THR A 183 2.22 -3.21 -5.46
C THR A 183 0.80 -3.43 -4.97
N MET A 184 -0.18 -3.31 -5.87
CA MET A 184 -1.58 -3.53 -5.51
C MET A 184 -1.85 -5.01 -5.18
N ASP A 185 -1.11 -5.97 -5.74
CA ASP A 185 -1.12 -7.36 -5.28
C ASP A 185 -0.70 -7.52 -3.81
N GLY A 186 0.31 -6.77 -3.37
CA GLY A 186 0.76 -6.78 -1.97
C GLY A 186 -0.29 -6.19 -1.02
N MET A 187 -0.98 -5.13 -1.45
CA MET A 187 -2.07 -4.52 -0.68
C MET A 187 -3.32 -5.43 -0.66
N ARG A 188 -3.72 -5.95 -1.82
CA ARG A 188 -4.83 -6.92 -1.97
C ARG A 188 -4.58 -8.16 -1.11
N LYS A 189 -3.35 -8.70 -1.04
CA LYS A 189 -3.03 -9.79 -0.10
C LYS A 189 -3.29 -9.40 1.36
N ARG A 190 -2.83 -8.22 1.81
CA ARG A 190 -3.08 -7.76 3.20
C ARG A 190 -4.58 -7.63 3.50
N ILE A 191 -5.36 -7.15 2.53
CA ILE A 191 -6.82 -7.05 2.63
C ILE A 191 -7.46 -8.44 2.71
N ALA A 192 -7.05 -9.39 1.86
CA ALA A 192 -7.54 -10.76 1.90
C ALA A 192 -7.23 -11.46 3.24
N ASP A 193 -6.02 -11.29 3.77
CA ASP A 193 -5.66 -11.81 5.10
C ASP A 193 -6.52 -11.18 6.21
N ARG A 194 -6.83 -9.88 6.15
CA ARG A 194 -7.73 -9.18 7.10
C ARG A 194 -9.19 -9.62 6.96
N LEU A 195 -9.70 -9.79 5.75
CA LEU A 195 -11.05 -10.31 5.49
C LEU A 195 -11.20 -11.74 6.03
N ALA A 196 -10.14 -12.57 5.89
CA ALA A 196 -10.04 -13.92 6.46
C ALA A 196 -9.73 -13.96 7.97
N GLY A 197 -9.86 -12.85 8.70
CA GLY A 197 -9.71 -12.79 10.16
C GLY A 197 -8.27 -12.84 10.68
N LYS A 198 -7.25 -12.74 9.81
CA LYS A 198 -5.81 -12.71 10.18
C LYS A 198 -5.27 -11.28 10.31
N GLY A 199 -6.16 -10.30 10.46
CA GLY A 199 -5.81 -8.88 10.54
C GLY A 199 -4.87 -8.58 11.70
N SER A 200 -3.80 -7.83 11.43
CA SER A 200 -2.90 -7.36 12.49
C SER A 200 -3.60 -6.31 13.36
N GLY A 201 -3.49 -6.48 14.67
CA GLY A 201 -3.96 -5.55 15.71
C GLY A 201 -3.06 -5.68 16.94
N GLY A 202 -2.69 -4.57 17.57
CA GLY A 202 -1.59 -4.54 18.54
C GLY A 202 -1.95 -3.99 19.92
N GLY A 203 -1.41 -4.64 20.96
CA GLY A 203 -0.85 -3.91 22.09
C GLY A 203 -1.63 -3.83 23.41
N LYS A 204 -1.91 -4.99 24.05
CA LYS A 204 -1.82 -5.15 25.52
C LYS A 204 -1.31 -6.56 25.85
N ASP A 205 -0.42 -6.68 26.84
CA ASP A 205 0.24 -7.91 27.30
C ASP A 205 0.35 -7.88 28.84
N PRO A 206 0.64 -9.01 29.52
CA PRO A 206 0.67 -10.42 29.08
C PRO A 206 -0.48 -11.20 29.78
N ASP A 207 -0.57 -12.51 30.00
CA ASP A 207 0.13 -13.76 29.62
C ASP A 207 -0.89 -14.94 29.85
N PRO A 208 -0.62 -16.23 29.53
CA PRO A 208 0.47 -16.81 28.76
C PRO A 208 0.01 -17.50 27.46
N ARG A 209 0.91 -17.58 26.48
CA ARG A 209 0.67 -18.18 25.15
C ARG A 209 1.17 -19.64 25.04
N PRO A 210 0.48 -20.51 24.27
CA PRO A 210 1.16 -21.48 23.44
C PRO A 210 1.96 -20.69 22.38
N THR A 211 3.29 -20.75 22.43
CA THR A 211 4.16 -19.78 21.73
C THR A 211 4.28 -20.02 20.21
N PRO A 212 3.93 -19.05 19.35
CA PRO A 212 4.61 -18.86 18.08
C PRO A 212 6.05 -18.42 18.36
N SER A 213 7.01 -18.90 17.57
CA SER A 213 8.43 -18.58 17.76
C SER A 213 8.73 -17.10 17.49
N LYS A 214 9.78 -16.58 18.15
CA LYS A 214 10.43 -15.32 17.76
C LYS A 214 10.80 -15.37 16.26
N PRO A 215 10.84 -14.24 15.54
CA PRO A 215 11.39 -14.21 14.19
C PRO A 215 12.84 -14.70 14.24
N SER A 216 13.05 -15.93 13.77
CA SER A 216 14.38 -16.51 13.69
C SER A 216 15.16 -15.73 12.64
N TYR A 217 16.35 -15.27 12.98
CA TYR A 217 17.29 -14.77 11.98
C TYR A 217 18.03 -15.96 11.40
N ALA A 218 18.23 -15.97 10.10
CA ALA A 218 18.98 -17.02 9.43
C ALA A 218 20.39 -17.10 10.07
N PRO A 219 20.86 -18.28 10.50
CA PRO A 219 22.23 -18.41 10.97
C PRO A 219 23.19 -18.05 9.84
N PHE A 220 24.31 -17.43 10.18
CA PHE A 220 25.35 -17.10 9.20
C PHE A 220 25.83 -18.38 8.49
N PRO A 221 25.65 -18.53 7.15
CA PRO A 221 25.90 -19.80 6.45
C PRO A 221 27.38 -20.05 6.14
N GLY A 222 28.29 -19.22 6.68
CA GLY A 222 29.70 -19.17 6.31
C GLY A 222 29.95 -18.24 5.12
N SER A 223 31.14 -17.64 5.05
CA SER A 223 31.51 -16.71 3.98
C SER A 223 31.57 -17.41 2.61
N GLY A 224 32.03 -18.66 2.58
CA GLY A 224 32.07 -19.51 1.38
C GLY A 224 30.70 -19.84 0.75
N PHE A 225 29.58 -19.49 1.40
CA PHE A 225 28.25 -19.56 0.80
C PHE A 225 28.05 -18.51 -0.29
N PHE A 226 28.76 -17.37 -0.21
CA PHE A 226 28.52 -16.18 -1.04
C PHE A 226 29.51 -16.11 -2.20
N HIS A 227 29.19 -16.82 -3.29
CA HIS A 227 29.98 -16.87 -4.52
C HIS A 227 29.11 -16.66 -5.76
N VAL A 228 29.74 -16.27 -6.87
CA VAL A 228 29.06 -16.11 -8.17
C VAL A 228 28.33 -17.39 -8.55
N GLY A 229 27.08 -17.26 -9.02
CA GLY A 229 26.23 -18.38 -9.42
C GLY A 229 25.53 -19.13 -8.27
N GLN A 230 25.79 -18.79 -7.00
CA GLN A 230 24.99 -19.29 -5.87
C GLN A 230 23.54 -18.82 -6.01
N LYS A 231 22.56 -19.72 -5.81
CA LYS A 231 21.13 -19.37 -5.85
C LYS A 231 20.40 -19.86 -4.60
N SER A 232 19.82 -18.92 -3.84
CA SER A 232 19.05 -19.20 -2.62
C SER A 232 18.12 -18.04 -2.27
N ALA A 233 16.93 -18.36 -1.74
CA ALA A 233 16.04 -17.38 -1.12
C ALA A 233 16.74 -16.57 0.01
N LEU A 234 17.80 -17.12 0.61
CA LEU A 234 18.61 -16.46 1.61
C LEU A 234 19.37 -15.23 1.06
N VAL A 235 19.81 -15.27 -0.20
CA VAL A 235 20.41 -14.11 -0.90
C VAL A 235 19.35 -13.02 -1.05
N THR A 236 18.14 -13.37 -1.49
CA THR A 236 17.02 -12.42 -1.60
C THR A 236 16.65 -11.81 -0.25
N ALA A 237 16.62 -12.61 0.82
CA ALA A 237 16.31 -12.15 2.17
C ALA A 237 17.38 -11.17 2.69
N MET A 238 18.66 -11.48 2.45
CA MET A 238 19.79 -10.61 2.77
C MET A 238 19.73 -9.30 1.97
N GLY A 239 19.59 -9.34 0.65
CA GLY A 239 19.53 -8.16 -0.19
C GLY A 239 18.33 -7.24 0.13
N LYS A 240 17.17 -7.82 0.48
CA LYS A 240 16.02 -7.06 1.01
C LYS A 240 16.33 -6.34 2.33
N ARG A 241 17.23 -6.88 3.18
CA ARG A 241 17.74 -6.15 4.35
C ARG A 241 18.76 -5.08 3.97
N LEU A 242 19.66 -5.33 3.02
CA LEU A 242 20.62 -4.32 2.54
C LEU A 242 19.91 -3.09 1.95
N VAL A 243 18.86 -3.30 1.15
CA VAL A 243 17.98 -2.22 0.65
C VAL A 243 17.31 -1.47 1.81
N ALA A 244 16.75 -2.18 2.79
CA ALA A 244 16.09 -1.56 3.95
C ALA A 244 17.07 -0.81 4.88
N GLU A 245 18.35 -1.16 4.87
CA GLU A 245 19.42 -0.43 5.56
C GLU A 245 19.98 0.76 4.74
N GLY A 246 19.46 1.02 3.54
CA GLY A 246 19.97 2.08 2.65
C GLY A 246 21.31 1.75 1.98
N CYS A 247 21.69 0.48 1.97
CA CYS A 247 22.93 -0.03 1.39
C CYS A 247 22.71 -0.77 0.05
N GLY A 248 21.51 -0.74 -0.51
CA GLY A 248 21.19 -1.46 -1.75
C GLY A 248 21.76 -0.79 -3.01
N HIS A 249 22.56 -1.54 -3.76
CA HIS A 249 23.12 -1.16 -5.07
C HIS A 249 22.54 -2.06 -6.19
N TYR A 250 21.20 -2.17 -6.23
CA TYR A 250 20.44 -2.96 -7.20
C TYR A 250 19.73 -2.05 -8.20
N GLU A 251 19.68 -2.45 -9.47
CA GLU A 251 18.96 -1.72 -10.53
C GLU A 251 17.49 -2.12 -10.56
N GLU A 252 17.19 -3.43 -10.68
CA GLU A 252 15.81 -3.96 -10.64
C GLU A 252 15.39 -4.41 -9.23
N GLY A 253 16.34 -4.89 -8.42
CA GLY A 253 16.13 -5.32 -7.03
C GLY A 253 16.90 -6.60 -6.65
N PRO A 254 16.82 -7.03 -5.37
CA PRO A 254 17.46 -8.27 -4.92
C PRO A 254 16.82 -9.53 -5.54
N SER A 255 17.66 -10.40 -6.11
CA SER A 255 17.24 -11.67 -6.73
C SER A 255 17.54 -12.89 -5.82
N PRO A 256 17.22 -14.12 -6.23
CA PRO A 256 17.72 -15.34 -5.57
C PRO A 256 19.19 -15.65 -5.86
N GLU A 257 19.76 -15.10 -6.93
CA GLU A 257 21.14 -15.34 -7.36
C GLU A 257 22.09 -14.30 -6.76
N TRP A 258 23.25 -14.76 -6.28
CA TRP A 258 24.30 -13.87 -5.77
C TRP A 258 25.04 -13.20 -6.93
N THR A 259 25.00 -11.87 -6.94
CA THR A 259 25.58 -11.03 -7.99
C THR A 259 26.62 -10.05 -7.43
N GLU A 260 27.33 -9.37 -8.33
CA GLU A 260 28.21 -8.25 -7.98
C GLU A 260 27.44 -7.05 -7.38
N ALA A 261 26.13 -6.93 -7.63
CA ALA A 261 25.25 -5.98 -6.95
C ALA A 261 25.06 -6.34 -5.46
N ASP A 262 24.93 -7.63 -5.12
CA ASP A 262 24.89 -8.10 -3.73
C ASP A 262 26.21 -7.83 -3.01
N ARG A 263 27.35 -8.13 -3.65
CA ARG A 263 28.69 -7.86 -3.08
C ARG A 263 28.88 -6.37 -2.78
N LYS A 264 28.56 -5.49 -3.74
CA LYS A 264 28.61 -4.03 -3.56
C LYS A 264 27.65 -3.56 -2.46
N SER A 265 26.44 -4.11 -2.42
CA SER A 265 25.45 -3.77 -1.39
C SER A 265 25.93 -4.16 0.01
N TYR A 266 26.61 -5.30 0.14
CA TYR A 266 27.16 -5.76 1.40
C TYR A 266 28.41 -4.96 1.80
N GLN A 267 29.22 -4.51 0.84
CA GLN A 267 30.35 -3.61 1.06
C GLN A 267 29.90 -2.26 1.64
N ALA A 268 28.81 -1.69 1.11
CA ALA A 268 28.18 -0.49 1.68
C ALA A 268 27.68 -0.73 3.12
N TRP A 269 27.15 -1.93 3.43
CA TRP A 269 26.75 -2.30 4.79
C TRP A 269 27.93 -2.46 5.75
N GLN A 270 29.02 -3.12 5.33
CA GLN A 270 30.27 -3.18 6.10
C GLN A 270 30.79 -1.77 6.43
N HIS A 271 30.82 -0.87 5.45
CA HIS A 271 31.20 0.53 5.67
C HIS A 271 30.23 1.29 6.59
N LYS A 272 28.91 1.12 6.46
CA LYS A 272 27.90 1.68 7.39
C LYS A 272 28.12 1.21 8.83
N LEU A 273 28.61 -0.02 9.02
CA LEU A 273 28.99 -0.58 10.32
C LEU A 273 30.41 -0.18 10.80
N GLY A 274 31.13 0.65 10.05
CA GLY A 274 32.46 1.18 10.40
C GLY A 274 33.66 0.34 9.93
N PHE A 275 33.44 -0.77 9.22
CA PHE A 275 34.50 -1.63 8.70
C PHE A 275 35.20 -0.98 7.48
N LYS A 276 36.49 -1.29 7.30
CA LYS A 276 37.38 -0.65 6.30
C LYS A 276 38.40 -1.64 5.74
N GLY A 277 38.93 -1.32 4.56
CA GLY A 277 39.96 -2.14 3.90
C GLY A 277 39.47 -3.56 3.64
N LYS A 278 40.32 -4.56 3.91
CA LYS A 278 40.01 -5.99 3.73
C LYS A 278 38.78 -6.48 4.51
N ASP A 279 38.39 -5.81 5.60
CA ASP A 279 37.27 -6.21 6.45
C ASP A 279 35.93 -5.60 5.94
N ALA A 280 35.98 -4.89 4.81
CA ALA A 280 34.86 -4.36 4.05
C ALA A 280 35.02 -4.68 2.55
N ASP A 281 35.10 -5.97 2.24
CA ASP A 281 35.32 -6.57 0.92
C ASP A 281 34.02 -6.86 0.13
N GLY A 282 32.87 -6.76 0.77
CA GLY A 282 31.56 -7.14 0.26
C GLY A 282 31.19 -8.61 0.44
N ILE A 283 31.99 -9.41 1.14
CA ILE A 283 31.64 -10.79 1.50
C ILE A 283 31.04 -10.81 2.91
N PRO A 284 29.88 -11.46 3.13
CA PRO A 284 29.28 -11.53 4.45
C PRO A 284 30.17 -12.25 5.47
N GLY A 285 30.39 -11.60 6.62
CA GLY A 285 31.03 -12.18 7.81
C GLY A 285 30.05 -12.23 8.99
N LYS A 286 30.29 -13.14 9.96
CA LYS A 286 29.33 -13.41 11.06
C LYS A 286 28.88 -12.14 11.79
N VAL A 287 29.81 -11.25 12.17
CA VAL A 287 29.50 -10.03 12.95
C VAL A 287 28.61 -9.05 12.18
N THR A 288 28.84 -8.89 10.88
CA THR A 288 28.04 -8.00 10.02
C THR A 288 26.70 -8.64 9.64
N TRP A 289 26.66 -9.98 9.57
CA TRP A 289 25.45 -10.77 9.33
C TRP A 289 24.48 -10.75 10.52
N ASP A 290 24.98 -11.04 11.72
CA ASP A 290 24.19 -11.01 12.96
C ASP A 290 23.57 -9.60 13.19
N ARG A 291 24.28 -8.54 12.77
CA ARG A 291 23.79 -7.15 12.79
C ARG A 291 22.75 -6.85 11.70
N LEU A 292 22.86 -7.46 10.51
CA LEU A 292 21.94 -7.24 9.38
C LEU A 292 20.54 -7.85 9.62
N LYS A 293 20.45 -8.81 10.54
CA LYS A 293 19.17 -9.43 10.98
C LYS A 293 18.36 -9.99 9.79
N VAL A 294 19.05 -10.75 8.95
CA VAL A 294 18.45 -11.46 7.81
C VAL A 294 17.41 -12.46 8.34
N PRO A 295 16.12 -12.39 7.92
CA PRO A 295 15.12 -13.36 8.34
C PRO A 295 15.49 -14.79 7.90
N ALA A 296 15.21 -15.77 8.74
CA ALA A 296 15.10 -17.16 8.29
C ALA A 296 13.91 -17.29 7.32
N SER A 297 14.05 -18.21 6.36
CA SER A 297 12.98 -18.64 5.45
C SER A 297 12.16 -19.78 6.06
#